data_AF-A0A952JS76-F1
#
_entry.id   AF-A0A952JS76-F1
#
_cell.length_a   1.000
_cell.length_b   1.000
_cell.length_c   1.000
_cell.angle_alpha   90.00
_cell.angle_beta   90.00
_cell.angle_gamma   90.00
#
_symmetry.space_group_name_H-M   'P 1'
#
loop_
_entity.id
_entity.type
_entity.pdbx_description
1 polymer ?
#
loop_
_entity_poly.entity_id
_entity_poly.type
_entity_poly.pdbx_seq_one_letter_code
_entity_poly.pdbx_strand_id
1 'polypeptide(L)'
;MAGARAAEDAGDMALAKHHLERAHILGQRWYWTHMKTHFQMLRLALRQSDGREVRGQFVRLIGAGPFHMAGWVPVGNTGGADVSATRPMPIPSDLQSHLEGHSLCNGLILRAVLVAALVAACLLIVR
;
A
#
# COMPACT_ATOMS: atom_id res chain seq x y z
N MET A 1 8.22 -8.45 -5.56
CA MET A 1 7.14 -9.03 -6.40
C MET A 1 7.59 -10.21 -7.24
N ALA A 2 8.84 -10.28 -7.72
CA ALA A 2 9.32 -11.45 -8.47
C ALA A 2 9.17 -12.76 -7.69
N GLY A 3 9.56 -12.79 -6.41
CA GLY A 3 9.36 -13.96 -5.54
C GLY A 3 7.90 -14.39 -5.40
N ALA A 4 6.95 -13.45 -5.33
CA ALA A 4 5.53 -13.78 -5.29
C ALA A 4 5.06 -14.50 -6.57
N ARG A 5 5.51 -14.02 -7.75
CA ARG A 5 5.18 -14.67 -9.02
C ARG A 5 5.80 -16.07 -9.13
N ALA A 6 7.07 -16.20 -8.76
CA ALA A 6 7.74 -17.50 -8.77
C ALA A 6 7.04 -18.52 -7.84
N ALA A 7 6.58 -18.08 -6.67
CA ALA A 7 5.80 -18.91 -5.76
C ALA A 7 4.41 -19.26 -6.34
N GLU A 8 3.73 -18.33 -7.00
CA GLU A 8 2.48 -18.62 -7.74
C GLU A 8 2.68 -19.66 -8.84
N ASP A 9 3.74 -19.51 -9.64
CA ASP A 9 4.06 -20.42 -10.74
C ASP A 9 4.42 -21.84 -10.22
N ALA A 10 4.97 -21.92 -9.01
CA ALA A 10 5.22 -23.18 -8.29
C ALA A 10 3.98 -23.73 -7.55
N GLY A 11 2.85 -23.02 -7.57
CA GLY A 11 1.62 -23.41 -6.87
C GLY A 11 1.60 -23.11 -5.35
N ASP A 12 2.63 -22.47 -4.82
CA ASP A 12 2.72 -22.11 -3.40
C ASP A 12 2.10 -20.73 -3.13
N MET A 13 0.77 -20.72 -2.98
CA MET A 13 0.00 -19.49 -2.77
C MET A 13 0.28 -18.85 -1.39
N ALA A 14 0.66 -19.64 -0.39
CA ALA A 14 1.01 -19.13 0.94
C ALA A 14 2.32 -18.35 0.88
N LEU A 15 3.33 -18.89 0.23
CA LEU A 15 4.60 -18.19 0.00
C LEU A 15 4.41 -16.98 -0.91
N ALA A 16 3.54 -17.07 -1.92
CA ALA A 16 3.19 -15.92 -2.75
C ALA A 16 2.58 -14.78 -1.92
N LYS A 17 1.62 -15.08 -1.05
CA LYS A 17 1.02 -14.10 -0.10
C LYS A 17 2.10 -13.50 0.79
N HIS A 18 2.95 -14.32 1.40
CA HIS A 18 4.05 -13.88 2.26
C HIS A 18 4.98 -12.87 1.54
N HIS A 19 5.37 -13.16 0.30
CA HIS A 19 6.18 -12.23 -0.49
C HIS A 19 5.45 -10.91 -0.82
N LEU A 20 4.13 -10.95 -1.01
CA LEU A 20 3.34 -9.73 -1.21
C LEU A 20 3.22 -8.91 0.07
N GLU A 21 3.03 -9.53 1.23
CA GLU A 21 2.96 -8.84 2.53
C GLU A 21 4.26 -8.08 2.82
N ARG A 22 5.40 -8.73 2.59
CA ARG A 22 6.72 -8.09 2.73
C ARG A 22 6.93 -6.97 1.72
N ALA A 23 6.52 -7.18 0.47
CA ALA A 23 6.57 -6.15 -0.56
C ALA A 23 5.66 -4.96 -0.21
N HIS A 24 4.51 -5.21 0.43
CA HIS A 24 3.59 -4.19 0.90
C HIS A 24 4.21 -3.35 2.02
N ILE A 25 4.83 -3.97 3.04
CA ILE A 25 5.55 -3.26 4.11
C ILE A 25 6.62 -2.33 3.53
N LEU A 26 7.47 -2.83 2.62
CA LEU A 26 8.46 -1.99 1.93
C LEU A 26 7.81 -0.92 1.04
N GLY A 27 6.70 -1.28 0.40
CA GLY A 27 5.96 -0.45 -0.53
C GLY A 27 5.25 0.73 0.12
N GLN A 28 4.93 0.67 1.42
CA GLN A 28 4.33 1.75 2.21
C GLN A 28 5.12 3.07 2.09
N ARG A 29 6.42 2.99 1.75
CA ARG A 29 7.27 4.17 1.56
C ARG A 29 6.81 5.10 0.44
N TRP A 30 6.21 4.55 -0.60
CA TRP A 30 5.82 5.30 -1.79
C TRP A 30 4.42 4.92 -2.23
N TYR A 31 3.57 5.92 -2.46
CA TYR A 31 2.18 5.72 -2.86
C TYR A 31 2.04 4.71 -4.02
N TRP A 32 2.82 4.87 -5.08
CA TRP A 32 2.71 4.00 -6.25
C TRP A 32 3.09 2.55 -5.97
N THR A 33 4.18 2.31 -5.23
CA THR A 33 4.58 0.94 -4.88
C THR A 33 3.58 0.29 -3.92
N HIS A 34 3.04 1.07 -2.98
CA HIS A 34 1.99 0.64 -2.06
C HIS A 34 0.73 0.21 -2.83
N MET A 35 0.23 1.05 -3.74
CA MET A 35 -0.91 0.73 -4.60
C MET A 35 -0.66 -0.50 -5.45
N LYS A 36 0.52 -0.60 -6.08
CA LYS A 36 0.89 -1.75 -6.90
C LYS A 36 0.86 -3.04 -6.10
N THR A 37 1.26 -3.03 -4.82
CA THR A 37 1.19 -4.22 -3.95
C THR A 37 -0.26 -4.61 -3.65
N HIS A 38 -1.15 -3.67 -3.35
CA HIS A 38 -2.58 -3.94 -3.16
C HIS A 38 -3.22 -4.53 -4.43
N PHE A 39 -2.88 -4.03 -5.61
CA PHE A 39 -3.37 -4.64 -6.86
C PHE A 39 -2.88 -6.07 -7.06
N GLN A 40 -1.63 -6.38 -6.67
CA GLN A 40 -1.14 -7.76 -6.74
C GLN A 40 -1.81 -8.66 -5.69
N MET A 41 -2.04 -8.17 -4.47
CA MET A 41 -2.79 -8.89 -3.44
C MET A 41 -4.23 -9.15 -3.89
N LEU A 42 -4.90 -8.16 -4.48
CA LEU A 42 -6.23 -8.32 -5.07
C LEU A 42 -6.24 -9.36 -6.18
N ARG A 43 -5.25 -9.32 -7.09
CA ARG A 43 -5.11 -10.33 -8.16
C ARG A 43 -4.94 -11.74 -7.59
N LEU A 44 -4.09 -11.89 -6.57
CA LEU A 44 -3.84 -13.17 -5.92
C LEU A 44 -5.11 -13.68 -5.20
N ALA A 45 -5.86 -12.78 -4.55
CA ALA A 45 -7.14 -13.10 -3.91
C ALA A 45 -8.20 -13.55 -4.91
N LEU A 46 -8.32 -12.87 -6.05
CA LEU A 46 -9.22 -13.26 -7.14
C LEU A 46 -8.87 -14.65 -7.69
N ARG A 47 -7.58 -14.96 -7.86
CA ARG A 47 -7.12 -16.29 -8.30
C ARG A 47 -7.47 -17.40 -7.30
N GLN A 48 -7.44 -17.09 -6.00
CA GLN A 48 -7.78 -18.04 -4.93
C GLN A 48 -9.27 -18.04 -4.58
N SER A 49 -10.10 -17.24 -5.26
CA SER A 49 -11.52 -17.03 -4.92
C SER A 49 -11.73 -16.59 -3.46
N ASP A 50 -10.77 -15.87 -2.87
CA ASP A 50 -10.86 -15.36 -1.49
C ASP A 50 -11.66 -14.04 -1.46
N GLY A 51 -12.98 -14.18 -1.31
CA GLY A 51 -13.89 -13.02 -1.27
C GLY A 51 -13.66 -12.08 -0.09
N ARG A 52 -13.10 -12.56 1.03
CA ARG A 52 -12.79 -11.73 2.20
C ARG A 52 -11.60 -10.82 1.89
N GLU A 53 -10.55 -11.39 1.32
CA GLU A 53 -9.37 -10.66 0.88
C GLU A 53 -9.71 -9.67 -0.23
N VAL A 54 -10.52 -10.07 -1.23
CA VAL A 54 -10.99 -9.17 -2.31
C VAL A 54 -11.63 -7.90 -1.74
N ARG A 55 -12.62 -8.03 -0.83
CA ARG A 55 -13.27 -6.87 -0.21
C ARG A 55 -12.27 -6.03 0.61
N GLY A 56 -11.38 -6.69 1.36
CA GLY A 56 -10.36 -6.02 2.16
C GLY A 56 -9.38 -5.19 1.32
N GLN A 57 -9.00 -5.68 0.15
CA GLN A 57 -8.12 -4.99 -0.79
C GLN A 57 -8.82 -3.81 -1.46
N PHE A 58 -10.11 -3.91 -1.82
CA PHE A 58 -10.87 -2.76 -2.35
C PHE A 58 -10.93 -1.59 -1.37
N VAL A 59 -11.23 -1.86 -0.10
CA VAL A 59 -11.24 -0.82 0.96
C VAL A 59 -9.86 -0.17 1.08
N ARG A 60 -8.79 -0.96 1.05
CA ARG A 60 -7.40 -0.46 1.16
C ARG A 60 -6.97 0.37 -0.05
N LEU A 61 -7.36 -0.03 -1.26
CA LEU A 61 -7.10 0.74 -2.48
C LEU A 61 -7.75 2.13 -2.41
N ILE A 62 -8.99 2.22 -1.90
CA ILE A 62 -9.69 3.49 -1.72
C ILE A 62 -9.03 4.33 -0.62
N GLY A 63 -8.69 3.71 0.51
CA GLY A 63 -8.12 4.42 1.67
C GLY A 63 -6.67 4.87 1.50
N ALA A 64 -5.86 4.16 0.69
CA ALA A 64 -4.43 4.43 0.57
C ALA A 64 -4.12 5.85 0.08
N GLY A 65 -4.93 6.39 -0.83
CA GLY A 65 -4.77 7.75 -1.35
C GLY A 65 -4.91 8.82 -0.25
N PRO A 66 -6.07 8.93 0.43
CA PRO A 66 -6.27 9.86 1.53
C PRO A 66 -5.22 9.76 2.63
N PHE A 67 -4.85 8.54 3.04
CA PHE A 67 -3.83 8.34 4.08
C PHE A 67 -2.45 8.82 3.64
N HIS A 68 -2.02 8.46 2.42
CA HIS A 68 -0.77 8.99 1.86
C HIS A 68 -0.80 10.52 1.78
N MET A 69 -1.91 11.12 1.32
CA MET A 69 -2.05 12.58 1.26
C MET A 69 -1.97 13.24 2.64
N ALA A 70 -2.52 12.60 3.67
CA ALA A 70 -2.40 13.03 5.06
C ALA A 70 -1.00 12.78 5.67
N GLY A 71 -0.07 12.18 4.93
CA GLY A 71 1.29 11.92 5.39
C GLY A 71 1.39 10.76 6.37
N TRP A 72 0.48 9.80 6.33
CA TRP A 72 0.44 8.70 7.29
C TRP A 72 0.01 7.37 6.65
N VAL A 73 0.57 6.27 7.12
CA VAL A 73 0.13 4.89 6.86
C VAL A 73 0.42 4.04 8.10
N PRO A 74 -0.26 2.90 8.31
CA PRO A 74 0.03 1.99 9.41
C PRO A 74 1.34 1.21 9.16
N VAL A 75 2.47 1.82 9.49
CA VAL A 75 3.80 1.26 9.23
C VAL A 75 3.90 -0.17 9.76
N GLY A 76 4.45 -1.06 8.93
CA GLY A 76 4.68 -2.48 9.25
C GLY A 76 3.45 -3.37 9.11
N ASN A 77 2.25 -2.81 8.87
CA ASN A 77 1.07 -3.59 8.54
C ASN A 77 1.33 -4.47 7.30
N THR A 78 0.88 -5.73 7.32
CA THR A 78 1.12 -6.68 6.23
C THR A 78 0.21 -6.48 5.02
N GLY A 79 -0.88 -5.72 5.17
CA GLY A 79 -1.80 -5.38 4.09
C GLY A 79 -2.90 -6.43 3.83
N GLY A 80 -2.82 -7.61 4.43
CA GLY A 80 -3.84 -8.66 4.34
C GLY A 80 -5.16 -8.28 5.01
N ALA A 81 -6.28 -8.83 4.56
CA ALA A 81 -7.59 -8.56 5.15
C ALA A 81 -7.78 -9.22 6.52
N ASP A 82 -6.92 -10.18 6.90
CA ASP A 82 -6.88 -10.84 8.22
C ASP A 82 -6.42 -9.92 9.36
N VAL A 83 -5.84 -8.77 9.03
CA VAL A 83 -5.50 -7.71 9.98
C VAL A 83 -6.34 -6.45 9.73
N SER A 84 -6.46 -5.60 10.76
CA SER A 84 -7.09 -4.28 10.60
C SER A 84 -6.27 -3.40 9.65
N ALA A 85 -6.96 -2.66 8.77
CA ALA A 85 -6.32 -1.82 7.75
C ALA A 85 -5.60 -0.59 8.31
N THR A 86 -5.83 -0.22 9.57
CA THR A 86 -5.26 0.97 10.22
C THR A 86 -4.34 0.61 11.39
N ARG A 87 -4.08 -0.67 11.63
CA ARG A 87 -3.26 -1.16 12.75
C ARG A 87 -1.77 -1.12 12.39
N PRO A 88 -0.93 -0.29 13.04
CA PRO A 88 0.52 -0.42 12.92
C PRO A 88 0.98 -1.77 13.47
N MET A 89 2.04 -2.33 12.90
CA MET A 89 2.58 -3.63 13.30
C MET A 89 4.11 -3.57 13.36
N PRO A 90 4.78 -4.44 14.14
CA PRO A 90 6.24 -4.52 14.14
C PRO A 90 6.80 -4.78 12.75
N ILE A 91 7.80 -4.00 12.35
CA ILE A 91 8.54 -4.22 11.10
C ILE A 91 9.44 -5.46 11.28
N PRO A 92 9.36 -6.47 10.38
CA PRO A 92 10.29 -7.60 10.38
C PRO A 92 11.75 -7.14 10.39
N SER A 93 12.60 -7.75 11.22
CA SER A 93 13.98 -7.31 11.46
C SER A 93 14.79 -7.15 10.17
N ASP A 94 14.58 -8.04 9.21
CA ASP A 94 15.24 -8.03 7.91
C ASP A 94 14.74 -6.94 6.95
N LEU A 95 13.69 -6.21 7.30
CA LEU A 95 13.17 -5.06 6.55
C LEU A 95 13.50 -3.71 7.19
N GLN A 96 13.98 -3.68 8.43
CA GLN A 96 14.15 -2.44 9.19
C GLN A 96 15.14 -1.49 8.54
N SER A 97 16.31 -1.98 8.13
CA SER A 97 17.34 -1.17 7.45
C SER A 97 16.85 -0.53 6.15
N HIS A 98 15.85 -1.13 5.51
CA HIS A 98 15.23 -0.60 4.30
C HIS A 98 14.16 0.47 4.58
N LEU A 99 13.80 0.73 5.83
CA LEU A 99 12.78 1.71 6.22
C LEU A 99 13.34 2.82 7.11
N GLU A 100 14.62 2.74 7.51
CA GLU A 100 15.30 3.76 8.30
C GLU A 100 15.20 5.15 7.67
N GLY A 101 14.90 6.15 8.51
CA GLY A 101 14.78 7.55 8.12
C GLY A 101 13.56 7.87 7.23
N HIS A 102 12.71 6.88 6.89
CA HIS A 102 11.51 7.13 6.11
C HIS A 102 10.41 7.76 6.97
N SER A 103 9.84 8.87 6.48
CA SER A 103 8.64 9.47 7.04
C SER A 103 7.79 10.04 5.92
N LEU A 104 6.50 9.70 5.91
CA LEU A 104 5.54 10.28 4.99
C LEU A 104 5.25 11.75 5.31
N CYS A 105 5.69 12.31 6.45
CA CYS A 105 5.53 13.72 6.75
C CYS A 105 6.46 14.62 5.91
N ASN A 106 7.60 14.09 5.44
CA ASN A 106 8.68 14.87 4.81
C ASN A 106 8.28 15.62 3.53
N GLY A 107 7.11 15.32 2.93
CA GLY A 107 6.57 16.01 1.76
C GLY A 107 5.17 16.58 1.93
N LEU A 108 4.65 16.69 3.17
CA LEU A 108 3.27 17.11 3.44
C LEU A 108 2.98 18.51 2.92
N ILE A 109 3.86 19.47 3.23
CA ILE A 109 3.72 20.87 2.82
C ILE A 109 3.68 20.97 1.28
N LEU A 110 4.62 20.32 0.60
CA LEU A 110 4.67 20.35 -0.87
C LEU A 110 3.38 19.79 -1.49
N ARG A 111 2.88 18.66 -0.99
CA ARG A 111 1.61 18.08 -1.48
C ARG A 111 0.43 19.02 -1.25
N ALA A 112 0.35 19.65 -0.07
CA ALA A 112 -0.70 20.61 0.24
C ALA A 112 -0.66 21.83 -0.71
N VAL A 113 0.53 22.36 -0.98
CA VAL A 113 0.73 23.46 -1.94
C VAL A 113 0.30 23.06 -3.35
N LEU A 114 0.69 21.87 -3.82
CA LEU A 114 0.31 21.38 -5.14
C LEU A 114 -1.21 21.19 -5.28
N VAL A 115 -1.87 20.65 -4.25
CA VAL A 115 -3.34 20.52 -4.23
C VAL A 115 -4.01 21.89 -4.24
N ALA A 116 -3.55 22.84 -3.43
CA ALA A 116 -4.10 24.19 -3.40
C ALA A 116 -3.95 24.89 -4.76
N ALA A 117 -2.79 24.76 -5.40
CA ALA A 117 -2.54 25.31 -6.73
C ALA A 117 -3.47 24.70 -7.80
N LEU A 118 -3.66 23.38 -7.79
CA LEU A 118 -4.60 22.69 -8.68
C LEU A 118 -6.04 23.15 -8.48
N VAL A 119 -6.49 23.27 -7.23
CA VAL A 119 -7.84 23.75 -6.91
C VAL A 119 -8.03 25.19 -7.41
N ALA A 120 -7.05 26.08 -7.16
CA ALA A 120 -7.10 27.44 -7.65
C ALA A 120 -7.18 27.51 -9.18
N ALA A 121 -6.37 26.72 -9.90
CA ALA A 121 -6.41 26.64 -11.35
C ALA A 121 -7.77 26.15 -11.87
N CYS A 122 -8.34 25.11 -11.28
CA CYS A 122 -9.68 24.63 -11.64
C CYS A 122 -10.76 25.69 -11.43
N LEU A 123 -10.71 26.44 -10.31
CA LEU A 123 -11.66 27.51 -10.03
C LEU A 123 -11.54 28.68 -11.02
N LEU A 124 -10.35 28.94 -11.55
CA LEU A 124 -10.13 29.96 -12.59
C LEU A 124 -10.63 29.51 -13.97
N ILE A 125 -10.55 28.21 -14.29
CA ILE A 125 -11.03 27.65 -15.57
C ILE A 125 -12.55 27.57 -15.63
N VAL A 126 -13.21 27.33 -14.49
CA VAL A 126 -14.67 27.18 -14.40
C VAL A 126 -15.38 28.53 -14.19
N ARG A 127 -14.62 29.62 -14.04
CA ARG A 127 -15.11 31.00 -14.02
C ARG A 127 -15.11 31.59 -15.42
#